data_AF-A0A7W7Y354-F1
#
_entry.id   AF-A0A7W7Y354-F1
#
_cell.length_a   1.000
_cell.length_b   1.000
_cell.length_c   1.000
_cell.angle_alpha   90.00
_cell.angle_beta   90.00
_cell.angle_gamma   90.00
#
_symmetry.space_group_name_H-M   'P 1'
#
loop_
_entity.id
_entity.type
_entity.pdbx_description
1 polymer ?
#
loop_
_entity_poly.entity_id
_entity_poly.type
_entity_poly.pdbx_seq_one_letter_code
_entity_poly.pdbx_strand_id
1 'polypeptide(L)'
;MTPWRIIPALIIVLVLQAPAWASTLYVQSREAPLLSEPSFGAEQITTLNQGDELTLLESQGSWRQVEFGDHTGWVSRLVVSDTPALGRVGVITGDEEQMEGSVRRRTSAVVTAGAARGLTPEDRARASEAGLSNYSALYDMENIVIDEEEVMSFHREVQP
;
A
#
# COMPACT_ATOMS: atom_id res chain seq x y z
N MET A 1 -21.40 -63.63 19.71
CA MET A 1 -20.57 -62.42 19.92
C MET A 1 -19.82 -62.16 18.61
N THR A 2 -20.31 -61.28 17.75
CA THR A 2 -19.76 -61.04 16.40
C THR A 2 -18.98 -59.71 16.36
N PRO A 3 -17.69 -59.69 16.74
CA PRO A 3 -16.88 -58.46 16.74
C PRO A 3 -16.55 -57.94 15.33
N TRP A 4 -16.84 -58.71 14.28
CA TRP A 4 -16.44 -58.45 12.89
C TRP A 4 -17.27 -57.38 12.16
N ARG A 5 -18.43 -56.97 12.70
CA ARG A 5 -19.29 -55.96 12.05
C ARG A 5 -18.97 -54.51 12.45
N ILE A 6 -18.11 -54.30 13.44
CA ILE A 6 -17.80 -52.96 13.99
C ILE A 6 -16.60 -52.31 13.27
N ILE A 7 -15.72 -53.12 12.68
CA ILE A 7 -14.50 -52.66 11.98
C ILE A 7 -14.81 -51.82 10.72
N PRO A 8 -15.76 -52.19 9.81
CA PRO A 8 -16.06 -51.32 8.66
C PRO A 8 -16.81 -50.04 9.06
N ALA A 9 -17.57 -50.08 10.16
CA ALA A 9 -18.27 -48.90 10.68
C ALA A 9 -17.29 -47.88 11.30
N LEU A 10 -16.21 -48.34 11.94
CA LEU A 10 -15.19 -47.47 12.52
C LEU A 10 -14.37 -46.74 11.43
N ILE A 11 -14.06 -47.42 10.31
CA ILE A 11 -13.31 -46.82 9.19
C ILE A 11 -14.15 -45.76 8.46
N ILE A 12 -15.47 -45.95 8.34
CA ILE A 12 -16.37 -44.95 7.72
C ILE A 12 -16.51 -43.70 8.60
N VAL A 13 -16.53 -43.85 9.93
CA VAL A 13 -16.63 -42.70 10.85
C VAL A 13 -15.30 -41.92 10.93
N LEU A 14 -14.15 -42.58 10.72
CA LEU A 14 -12.83 -41.94 10.73
C LEU A 14 -12.54 -41.10 9.47
N VAL A 15 -13.21 -41.38 8.35
CA VAL A 15 -13.04 -40.65 7.08
C VAL A 15 -13.82 -39.32 7.04
N LEU A 16 -14.77 -39.08 7.95
CA LEU A 16 -15.48 -37.80 8.03
C LEU A 16 -14.70 -36.66 8.68
N GLN A 17 -13.54 -36.92 9.28
CA GLN A 17 -12.71 -35.89 9.89
C GLN A 17 -11.75 -35.30 8.84
N ALA A 18 -12.30 -34.65 7.81
CA ALA A 18 -11.47 -33.88 6.89
C ALA A 18 -10.94 -32.65 7.65
N PRO A 19 -9.61 -32.39 7.67
CA PRO A 19 -9.11 -31.13 8.17
C PRO A 19 -9.61 -30.03 7.23
N ALA A 20 -10.43 -29.12 7.75
CA ALA A 20 -10.70 -27.87 7.05
C ALA A 20 -9.35 -27.18 6.85
N TRP A 21 -8.85 -27.14 5.61
CA TRP A 21 -7.73 -26.29 5.21
C TRP A 21 -8.19 -24.83 5.18
N ALA A 22 -8.68 -24.38 6.33
CA ALA A 22 -9.05 -23.02 6.60
C ALA A 22 -7.76 -22.21 6.66
N SER A 23 -7.50 -21.43 5.61
CA SER A 23 -6.45 -20.42 5.65
C SER A 23 -7.09 -19.09 6.02
N THR A 24 -6.60 -18.47 7.09
CA THR A 24 -7.11 -17.18 7.55
C THR A 24 -6.67 -16.09 6.57
N LEU A 25 -7.61 -15.24 6.19
CA LEU A 25 -7.43 -14.13 5.28
C LEU A 25 -7.94 -12.86 5.96
N TYR A 26 -7.28 -11.74 5.69
CA TYR A 26 -7.64 -10.44 6.25
C TYR A 26 -7.98 -9.47 5.13
N VAL A 27 -9.05 -8.71 5.32
CA VAL A 27 -9.43 -7.64 4.40
C VAL A 27 -8.45 -6.47 4.55
N GLN A 28 -7.80 -6.09 3.46
CA GLN A 28 -6.86 -4.96 3.42
C GLN A 28 -7.50 -3.66 2.93
N SER A 29 -8.57 -3.76 2.13
CA SER A 29 -9.35 -2.61 1.68
C SER A 29 -10.16 -2.00 2.82
N ARG A 30 -10.52 -0.71 2.72
CA ARG A 30 -11.42 -0.06 3.70
C ARG A 30 -12.76 -0.77 3.77
N GLU A 31 -13.28 -1.10 2.59
CA GLU A 31 -14.53 -1.83 2.39
C GLU A 31 -14.32 -2.82 1.25
N ALA A 32 -14.86 -4.04 1.40
CA ALA A 32 -14.82 -5.08 0.40
C ALA A 32 -16.20 -5.75 0.29
N PRO A 33 -16.84 -5.78 -0.90
CA PRO A 33 -18.10 -6.50 -1.07
C PRO A 33 -17.85 -8.00 -1.06
N LEU A 34 -18.64 -8.73 -0.28
CA LEU A 34 -18.76 -10.18 -0.36
C LEU A 34 -19.84 -10.50 -1.41
N LEU A 35 -19.46 -11.20 -2.47
CA LEU A 35 -20.31 -11.44 -3.64
C LEU A 35 -20.82 -12.89 -3.66
N SER A 36 -21.97 -13.15 -4.29
CA SER A 36 -22.51 -14.50 -4.44
C SER A 36 -21.76 -15.35 -5.47
N GLU A 37 -21.17 -14.71 -6.47
CA GLU A 37 -20.43 -15.35 -7.57
C GLU A 37 -19.07 -14.68 -7.80
N PRO A 38 -18.09 -15.36 -8.41
CA PRO A 38 -16.80 -14.79 -8.78
C PRO A 38 -16.90 -13.85 -10.00
N SER A 39 -17.79 -12.87 -9.94
CA SER A 39 -18.00 -11.87 -10.99
C SER A 39 -18.26 -10.49 -10.41
N PHE A 40 -17.81 -9.44 -11.10
CA PHE A 40 -18.02 -8.05 -10.66
C PHE A 40 -19.49 -7.58 -10.75
N GLY A 41 -20.36 -8.33 -11.42
CA GLY A 41 -21.79 -8.04 -11.56
C GLY A 41 -22.68 -8.90 -10.67
N ALA A 42 -22.09 -9.73 -9.81
CA ALA A 42 -22.82 -10.58 -8.89
C ALA A 42 -23.53 -9.77 -7.80
N GLU A 43 -24.52 -10.40 -7.18
CA GLU A 43 -25.21 -9.82 -6.03
C GLU A 43 -24.27 -9.73 -4.82
N GLN A 44 -24.31 -8.58 -4.14
CA GLN A 44 -23.56 -8.37 -2.92
C GLN A 44 -24.34 -8.92 -1.73
N ILE A 45 -23.76 -9.91 -1.04
CA ILE A 45 -24.30 -10.53 0.16
C ILE A 45 -24.11 -9.60 1.37
N THR A 46 -22.89 -9.10 1.56
CA THR A 46 -22.55 -8.20 2.67
C THR A 46 -21.34 -7.32 2.31
N THR A 47 -21.02 -6.36 3.18
CA THR A 47 -19.80 -5.54 3.10
C THR A 47 -18.89 -5.91 4.26
N LEU A 48 -17.65 -6.24 3.94
CA LEU A 48 -16.58 -6.53 4.89
C LEU A 48 -15.73 -5.27 5.11
N ASN A 49 -15.26 -5.06 6.32
CA ASN A 49 -14.41 -3.93 6.70
C ASN A 49 -12.94 -4.33 6.76
N GLN A 50 -12.05 -3.35 6.71
CA GLN A 50 -10.62 -3.57 6.89
C GLN A 50 -10.33 -4.28 8.22
N GLY A 51 -9.52 -5.34 8.16
CA GLY A 51 -9.10 -6.11 9.33
C GLY A 51 -10.03 -7.26 9.70
N ASP A 52 -11.19 -7.40 9.03
CA ASP A 52 -12.07 -8.56 9.24
C ASP A 52 -11.33 -9.85 8.90
N GLU A 53 -11.46 -10.83 9.80
CA GLU A 53 -10.90 -12.18 9.64
C GLU A 53 -11.87 -13.04 8.84
N LEU A 54 -11.34 -13.65 7.78
CA LEU A 54 -12.07 -14.46 6.83
C LEU A 54 -11.45 -15.85 6.77
N THR A 55 -12.29 -16.87 6.69
CA THR A 55 -11.80 -18.23 6.47
C THR A 55 -11.81 -18.51 4.97
N LEU A 56 -10.65 -18.72 4.37
CA LEU A 56 -10.54 -19.15 2.97
C LEU A 56 -10.98 -20.61 2.85
N LEU A 57 -12.02 -20.84 2.04
CA LEU A 57 -12.51 -22.17 1.68
C LEU A 57 -11.88 -22.64 0.38
N GLU A 58 -11.89 -21.79 -0.65
CA GLU A 58 -11.39 -22.13 -1.97
C GLU A 58 -10.75 -20.90 -2.65
N SER A 59 -9.74 -21.13 -3.49
CA SER A 59 -9.12 -20.09 -4.30
C SER A 59 -9.30 -20.41 -5.77
N GLN A 60 -10.09 -19.61 -6.48
CA GLN A 60 -10.34 -19.75 -7.92
C GLN A 60 -9.78 -18.54 -8.69
N GLY A 61 -8.55 -18.67 -9.17
CA GLY A 61 -7.88 -17.63 -9.97
C GLY A 61 -7.73 -16.30 -9.23
N SER A 62 -8.48 -15.29 -9.67
CA SER A 62 -8.51 -13.94 -9.07
C SER A 62 -9.54 -13.79 -7.94
N TRP A 63 -10.27 -14.86 -7.64
CA TRP A 63 -11.34 -14.87 -6.64
C TRP A 63 -11.02 -15.85 -5.53
N ARG A 64 -11.45 -15.51 -4.32
CA ARG A 64 -11.30 -16.33 -3.13
C ARG A 64 -12.69 -16.53 -2.54
N GLN A 65 -13.09 -17.79 -2.39
CA GLN A 65 -14.28 -18.14 -1.66
C GLN A 65 -13.95 -18.11 -0.18
N VAL A 66 -14.64 -17.24 0.54
CA VAL A 66 -14.40 -16.99 1.96
C VAL A 66 -15.69 -17.19 2.74
N GLU A 67 -15.51 -17.64 3.97
CA GLU A 67 -16.56 -17.73 4.99
C GLU A 67 -16.32 -16.64 6.04
N PHE A 68 -17.38 -15.87 6.30
CA PHE A 68 -17.43 -14.80 7.29
C PHE A 68 -18.65 -15.00 8.19
N GLY A 69 -18.42 -15.54 9.38
CA GLY A 69 -19.50 -15.95 10.28
C GLY A 69 -20.39 -17.00 9.62
N ASP A 70 -21.68 -16.68 9.46
CA ASP A 70 -22.68 -17.56 8.81
C ASP A 70 -22.81 -17.33 7.28
N HIS A 71 -21.99 -16.44 6.70
CA HIS A 71 -22.08 -16.08 5.28
C HIS A 71 -20.89 -16.63 4.50
N THR A 72 -21.18 -17.32 3.40
CA THR A 72 -20.16 -17.77 2.45
C THR A 72 -20.30 -17.00 1.14
N GLY A 73 -19.19 -16.53 0.59
CA GLY A 73 -19.20 -15.82 -0.69
C GLY A 73 -17.83 -15.68 -1.31
N TRP A 74 -17.76 -14.88 -2.37
CA TRP A 74 -16.56 -14.62 -3.14
C TRP A 74 -16.05 -13.22 -2.90
N VAL A 75 -14.74 -13.13 -2.71
CA VAL A 75 -14.02 -11.86 -2.58
C VAL A 75 -12.87 -11.82 -3.57
N SER A 76 -12.59 -10.64 -4.13
CA SER A 76 -11.47 -10.47 -5.05
C SER A 76 -10.14 -10.63 -4.31
N ARG A 77 -9.19 -11.37 -4.88
CA ARG A 77 -7.83 -11.51 -4.34
C ARG A 77 -7.13 -10.17 -4.09
N LEU A 78 -7.49 -9.11 -4.81
CA LEU A 78 -6.86 -7.79 -4.70
C LEU A 78 -7.17 -7.06 -3.38
N VAL A 79 -8.26 -7.43 -2.69
CA VAL A 79 -8.70 -6.74 -1.47
C VAL A 79 -8.39 -7.52 -0.19
N VAL A 80 -7.83 -8.73 -0.31
CA VAL A 80 -7.56 -9.63 0.81
C VAL A 80 -6.12 -10.16 0.82
N SER A 81 -5.53 -10.26 2.01
CA SER A 81 -4.16 -10.73 2.23
C SER A 81 -4.10 -11.77 3.34
N ASP A 82 -3.11 -12.65 3.31
CA ASP A 82 -2.78 -13.59 4.39
C ASP A 82 -2.13 -12.90 5.60
N THR A 83 -1.61 -11.70 5.38
CA THR A 83 -0.98 -10.86 6.38
C THR A 83 -2.03 -10.02 7.09
N PRO A 84 -2.09 -10.04 8.44
CA PRO A 84 -2.99 -9.16 9.17
C PRO A 84 -2.65 -7.71 8.85
N ALA A 85 -3.69 -6.89 8.62
CA ALA A 85 -3.53 -5.46 8.47
C ALA A 85 -3.00 -4.92 9.79
N LEU A 86 -1.68 -4.78 9.92
CA LEU A 86 -1.05 -4.12 11.05
C LEU A 86 -1.61 -2.72 11.08
N GLY A 87 -2.50 -2.46 12.04
CA GLY A 87 -2.99 -1.13 12.34
C GLY A 87 -1.79 -0.20 12.39
N ARG A 88 -1.85 0.92 11.67
CA ARG A 88 -0.71 1.83 11.50
C ARG A 88 -0.09 2.07 12.87
N VAL A 89 1.07 1.46 13.13
CA VAL A 89 1.90 1.87 14.26
C VAL A 89 2.39 3.24 13.83
N GLY A 90 1.70 4.26 14.31
CA GLY A 90 2.02 5.66 14.07
C GLY A 90 3.36 5.97 14.71
N VAL A 91 4.45 5.64 14.02
CA VAL A 91 5.79 6.20 14.28
C VAL A 91 5.90 7.58 13.59
N ILE A 92 4.78 8.29 13.52
CA ILE A 92 4.74 9.69 13.12
C ILE A 92 3.73 10.36 14.06
N THR A 93 4.19 10.58 15.29
CA THR A 93 3.76 11.75 16.04
C THR A 93 4.45 12.92 15.36
N GLY A 94 3.74 13.59 14.46
CA GLY A 94 4.26 14.70 13.66
C GLY A 94 3.43 14.94 12.41
N ASP A 95 2.45 15.83 12.54
CA ASP A 95 1.64 16.45 11.49
C ASP A 95 0.44 15.65 10.96
N GLU A 96 -0.67 15.91 11.66
CA GLU A 96 -2.04 15.69 11.22
C GLU A 96 -2.33 16.52 9.96
N GLU A 97 -2.22 15.93 8.77
CA GLU A 97 -3.07 16.35 7.65
C GLU A 97 -3.75 15.15 6.98
N GLN A 98 -5.04 15.12 7.26
CA GLN A 98 -6.12 14.31 6.71
C GLN A 98 -5.96 14.06 5.20
N MET A 99 -5.45 12.88 4.84
CA MET A 99 -5.50 12.39 3.46
C MET A 99 -6.87 11.78 3.16
N GLU A 100 -7.85 12.66 2.88
CA GLU A 100 -9.00 12.33 2.04
C GLU A 100 -8.90 13.15 0.76
N GLY A 101 -8.80 12.46 -0.38
CA GLY A 101 -8.85 13.11 -1.70
C GLY A 101 -7.74 12.69 -2.66
N SER A 102 -7.82 11.45 -3.15
CA SER A 102 -7.29 11.16 -4.48
C SER A 102 -8.11 11.91 -5.52
N VAL A 103 -7.80 13.18 -5.75
CA VAL A 103 -8.22 13.92 -6.94
C VAL A 103 -6.97 14.53 -7.56
N ARG A 104 -6.42 13.80 -8.55
CA ARG A 104 -5.57 14.32 -9.64
C ARG A 104 -4.60 15.42 -9.19
N ARG A 105 -3.44 15.02 -8.66
CA ARG A 105 -2.29 15.92 -8.47
C ARG A 105 -2.01 16.62 -9.79
N ARG A 106 -2.46 17.87 -9.90
CA ARG A 106 -2.01 18.80 -10.92
C ARG A 106 -0.66 19.33 -10.45
N THR A 107 0.34 18.45 -10.45
CA THR A 107 1.76 18.77 -10.27
C THR A 107 2.23 19.52 -11.51
N SER A 108 1.93 20.81 -11.60
CA SER A 108 2.51 21.66 -12.64
C SER A 108 3.06 22.97 -12.08
N ALA A 109 2.42 23.60 -11.09
CA ALA A 109 2.90 24.89 -10.57
C ALA A 109 4.31 24.81 -9.95
N VAL A 110 4.59 23.78 -9.13
CA VAL A 110 5.90 23.58 -8.49
C VAL A 110 6.96 23.10 -9.50
N VAL A 111 6.56 22.34 -10.51
CA VAL A 111 7.46 21.81 -11.55
C VAL A 111 7.85 22.93 -12.54
N THR A 112 6.93 23.83 -12.89
CA THR A 112 7.18 24.96 -13.80
C THR A 112 8.11 26.00 -13.17
N ALA A 113 7.91 26.36 -11.90
CA ALA A 113 8.78 27.32 -11.22
C ALA A 113 10.19 26.77 -10.96
N GLY A 114 10.32 25.46 -10.73
CA GLY A 114 11.61 24.78 -10.62
C GLY A 114 12.35 24.73 -11.97
N ALA A 115 11.67 24.36 -13.05
CA ALA A 115 12.24 24.32 -14.38
C ALA A 115 12.74 25.69 -14.87
N ALA A 116 12.01 26.78 -14.56
CA ALA A 116 12.47 28.14 -14.86
C ALA A 116 13.74 28.55 -14.11
N ARG A 117 14.04 27.90 -12.97
CA ARG A 117 15.28 28.05 -12.20
C ARG A 117 16.32 26.97 -12.50
N GLY A 118 16.11 26.16 -13.54
CA GLY A 118 17.03 25.10 -13.95
C GLY A 118 16.96 23.83 -13.10
N LEU A 119 15.99 23.68 -12.19
CA LEU A 119 15.81 22.47 -11.39
C LEU A 119 15.04 21.43 -12.21
N THR A 120 15.75 20.65 -13.03
CA THR A 120 15.15 19.57 -13.81
C THR A 120 14.88 18.34 -12.91
N PRO A 121 13.87 17.50 -13.22
CA PRO A 121 13.65 16.24 -12.52
C PRO A 121 14.86 15.28 -12.59
N GLU A 122 15.66 15.43 -13.63
CA GLU A 122 16.88 14.66 -13.92
C GLU A 122 17.96 14.93 -12.86
N ASP A 123 18.13 16.20 -12.48
CA ASP A 123 19.11 16.62 -11.47
C ASP A 123 18.72 16.16 -10.06
N ARG A 124 17.42 16.05 -9.79
CA ARG A 124 16.92 15.47 -8.54
C ARG A 124 17.20 13.98 -8.43
N ALA A 125 17.00 13.23 -9.52
CA ALA A 125 17.26 11.79 -9.54
C ALA A 125 18.75 11.49 -9.30
N ARG A 126 19.63 12.27 -9.95
CA ARG A 126 21.09 12.15 -9.80
C ARG A 126 21.58 12.48 -8.37
N ALA A 127 20.95 13.45 -7.71
CA ALA A 127 21.27 13.82 -6.33
C ALA A 127 20.80 12.80 -5.28
N SER A 128 19.66 12.13 -5.50
CA SER A 128 19.12 11.16 -4.54
C SER A 128 19.74 9.77 -4.65
N GLU A 129 20.18 9.36 -5.85
CA GLU A 129 20.67 7.99 -6.08
C GLU A 129 22.05 7.73 -5.47
N ALA A 130 22.87 8.78 -5.32
CA ALA A 130 24.22 8.62 -4.81
C ALA A 130 24.32 8.56 -3.29
N GLY A 131 23.33 9.04 -2.51
CA GLY A 131 23.43 9.13 -1.05
C GLY A 131 24.65 9.92 -0.53
N LEU A 132 25.33 10.64 -1.41
CA LEU A 132 26.58 11.34 -1.16
C LEU A 132 26.28 12.84 -1.12
N SER A 133 26.85 13.52 -0.13
CA SER A 133 26.85 14.98 -0.06
C SER A 133 27.30 15.57 -1.39
N ASN A 134 26.57 16.57 -1.90
CA ASN A 134 26.76 17.13 -3.24
C ASN A 134 28.05 17.98 -3.31
N TYR A 135 29.20 17.32 -3.45
CA TYR A 135 30.51 17.96 -3.55
C TYR A 135 30.65 18.83 -4.80
N SER A 136 29.94 18.52 -5.89
CA SER A 136 29.91 19.37 -7.09
C SER A 136 29.33 20.75 -6.81
N ALA A 137 28.22 20.83 -6.07
CA ALA A 137 27.63 22.11 -5.71
C ALA A 137 28.53 22.93 -4.77
N LEU A 138 29.29 22.27 -3.88
CA LEU A 138 30.29 22.93 -3.04
C LEU A 138 31.44 23.51 -3.87
N TYR A 139 31.94 22.76 -4.86
CA TYR A 139 33.00 23.21 -5.75
C TYR A 139 32.56 24.42 -6.58
N ASP A 140 31.34 24.39 -7.12
CA ASP A 140 30.78 25.51 -7.88
C ASP A 140 30.64 26.77 -7.02
N MET A 141 30.28 26.63 -5.73
CA MET A 141 30.23 27.75 -4.79
C MET A 141 31.62 28.28 -4.41
N GLU A 142 32.60 27.40 -4.22
CA GLU A 142 33.97 27.78 -3.85
C GLU A 142 34.70 28.49 -5.00
N ASN A 143 34.36 28.15 -6.25
CA ASN A 143 34.96 28.77 -7.44
C ASN A 143 34.28 30.09 -7.87
N ILE A 144 33.25 30.56 -7.17
CA ILE A 144 32.70 31.90 -7.39
C ILE A 144 33.68 32.91 -6.80
N VAL A 145 34.58 33.40 -7.66
CA VAL A 145 35.47 34.51 -7.35
C VAL A 145 34.67 35.79 -7.53
N ILE A 146 34.25 36.39 -6.41
CA ILE A 146 33.60 37.70 -6.42
C ILE A 146 34.70 38.75 -6.55
N ASP A 147 34.64 39.55 -7.62
CA ASP A 147 35.60 40.62 -7.86
C ASP A 147 35.34 41.79 -6.88
N GLU A 148 36.41 42.34 -6.30
CA GLU A 148 36.29 43.42 -5.30
C GLU A 148 35.60 44.67 -5.87
N GLU A 149 35.67 44.90 -7.18
CA GLU A 149 35.00 46.02 -7.86
C GLU A 149 33.46 45.85 -7.85
N GLU A 150 32.98 44.62 -8.03
CA GLU A 150 31.55 44.29 -7.99
C GLU A 150 30.98 44.48 -6.58
N VAL A 151 31.71 44.08 -5.55
CA VAL A 151 31.32 44.30 -4.14
C VAL A 151 31.23 45.79 -3.81
N MET A 152 32.17 46.59 -4.31
CA MET A 152 32.24 48.02 -4.02
C MET A 152 31.18 48.84 -4.77
N SER A 153 30.79 48.41 -5.98
CA SER A 153 29.68 49.03 -6.72
C SER A 153 28.33 48.74 -6.08
N PHE A 154 28.11 47.51 -5.59
CA PHE A 154 26.89 47.15 -4.86
C PHE A 154 26.70 48.00 -3.59
N HIS A 155 27.79 48.27 -2.85
CA HIS A 155 27.71 49.09 -1.64
C HIS A 155 27.37 50.57 -1.93
N ARG A 156 27.69 51.07 -3.12
CA ARG A 156 27.39 52.45 -3.54
C ARG A 156 25.92 52.62 -3.98
N GLU A 157 25.33 51.60 -4.58
CA GLU A 157 23.97 51.65 -5.12
C GLU A 157 22.88 51.41 -4.05
N VAL A 158 23.24 50.77 -2.93
CA VAL A 158 22.31 50.43 -1.84
C VAL A 158 22.27 51.48 -0.72
N GLN A 159 23.14 52.49 -0.74
CA GLN A 159 23.01 53.65 0.16
C GLN A 159 22.15 54.74 -0.51
N PRO A 160 21.09 55.23 0.15
CA PRO A 160 20.14 56.20 -0.41
C PRO A 160 20.74 57.58 -0.67
#